data_AF-A0A1Y4F7J4-F1
#
_entry.id   AF-A0A1Y4F7J4-F1
#
_cell.length_a   1.000
_cell.length_b   1.000
_cell.length_c   1.000
_cell.angle_alpha   90.00
_cell.angle_beta   90.00
_cell.angle_gamma   90.00
#
_symmetry.space_group_name_H-M   'P 1'
#
loop_
_entity.id
_entity.type
_entity.pdbx_description
1 polymer ?
#
loop_
_entity_poly.entity_id
_entity_poly.type
_entity_poly.pdbx_seq_one_letter_code
_entity_poly.pdbx_strand_id
1 'polypeptide(L)'
;MPSETDFYMDLLFYHVRLHCYVVVELKTEKFKPEFAGKLNFYVTAVNKNMKSEQDNQTIGILICKDKDDVVAEYALDDMSQPIGIAKYELTKVLREEFKSSLPTIEEIENELSE
;
A
#
# COMPACT_ATOMS: atom_id res chain seq x y z
N MET A 1 8.36 -20.56 6.95
CA MET A 1 9.31 -20.59 8.08
C MET A 1 8.51 -20.38 9.35
N PRO A 2 8.70 -21.16 10.43
CA PRO A 2 7.96 -20.93 11.66
C PRO A 2 8.56 -19.71 12.35
N SER A 3 8.10 -18.52 12.00
CA SER A 3 8.22 -17.34 12.85
C SER A 3 7.01 -17.33 13.78
N GLU A 4 7.21 -17.14 15.08
CA GLU A 4 6.11 -16.88 16.03
C GLU A 4 5.47 -15.50 15.82
N THR A 5 5.96 -14.75 14.82
CA THR A 5 5.46 -13.43 14.45
C THR A 5 4.68 -13.54 13.15
N ASP A 6 3.39 -13.22 13.24
CA ASP A 6 2.54 -13.05 12.07
C ASP A 6 2.69 -11.64 11.52
N PHE A 7 2.81 -11.54 10.20
CA PHE A 7 2.84 -10.26 9.50
C PHE A 7 1.68 -10.20 8.52
N TYR A 8 0.91 -9.12 8.58
CA TYR A 8 -0.25 -8.88 7.73
C TYR A 8 0.03 -7.70 6.79
N MET A 9 -0.15 -7.95 5.50
CA MET A 9 -0.14 -6.92 4.45
C MET A 9 -1.53 -6.31 4.36
N ASP A 10 -1.63 -5.02 4.07
CA ASP A 10 -2.94 -4.37 3.92
C ASP A 10 -3.67 -4.86 2.67
N LEU A 11 -3.02 -4.80 1.50
CA LEU A 11 -3.62 -5.22 0.22
C LEU A 11 -2.60 -5.96 -0.66
N LEU A 12 -3.07 -7.00 -1.35
CA LEU A 12 -2.32 -7.74 -2.35
C LEU A 12 -3.15 -7.90 -3.63
N PHE A 13 -2.62 -7.41 -4.75
CA PHE A 13 -3.24 -7.50 -6.07
C PHE A 13 -2.36 -8.25 -7.07
N TYR A 14 -2.94 -8.60 -8.23
CA TYR A 14 -2.21 -9.11 -9.38
C TYR A 14 -2.49 -8.23 -10.61
N HIS A 15 -1.44 -7.72 -11.24
CA HIS A 15 -1.55 -6.87 -12.42
C HIS A 15 -1.47 -7.71 -13.71
N VAL A 16 -2.63 -8.05 -14.27
CA VAL A 16 -2.77 -9.02 -15.38
C VAL A 16 -1.95 -8.71 -16.63
N ARG A 17 -1.73 -7.45 -16.98
CA ARG A 17 -0.95 -7.08 -18.18
C ARG A 17 0.56 -7.09 -17.97
N LEU A 18 0.99 -6.87 -16.73
CA LEU A 18 2.40 -6.89 -16.36
C LEU A 18 2.80 -8.26 -15.83
N HIS A 19 1.84 -9.15 -15.58
CA HIS A 19 2.05 -10.44 -14.96
C HIS A 19 2.87 -10.34 -13.67
N CYS A 20 2.48 -9.47 -12.73
CA CYS A 20 3.18 -9.33 -11.46
C CYS A 20 2.21 -9.09 -10.30
N TYR A 21 2.63 -9.46 -9.10
CA TYR A 21 1.93 -9.07 -7.89
C TYR A 21 2.20 -7.61 -7.53
N VAL A 22 1.25 -6.98 -6.84
CA VAL A 22 1.37 -5.62 -6.31
C VAL A 22 0.97 -5.64 -4.84
N VAL A 23 1.93 -5.37 -3.96
CA VAL A 23 1.72 -5.20 -2.51
C VAL A 23 1.48 -3.72 -2.26
N VAL A 24 0.38 -3.38 -1.57
CA VAL A 24 0.09 -2.01 -1.17
C VAL A 24 0.01 -1.94 0.36
N GLU A 25 0.82 -1.05 0.95
CA GLU A 25 0.82 -0.75 2.38
C GLU A 25 0.31 0.69 2.59
N LEU A 26 -0.62 0.87 3.51
CA LEU A 26 -1.22 2.15 3.85
C LEU A 26 -0.70 2.64 5.21
N LYS A 27 -0.41 3.95 5.29
CA LYS A 27 0.01 4.62 6.53
C LYS A 27 -0.70 5.96 6.66
N THR A 28 -1.34 6.16 7.81
CA THR A 28 -1.99 7.43 8.19
C THR A 28 -0.98 8.48 8.68
N GLU A 29 0.27 8.07 8.89
CA GLU A 29 1.38 8.90 9.31
C GLU A 29 2.22 9.42 8.12
N LYS A 30 3.14 10.35 8.41
CA LYS A 30 4.18 10.71 7.45
C LYS A 30 5.11 9.53 7.20
N PHE A 31 5.71 9.47 6.02
CA PHE A 31 6.71 8.46 5.70
C PHE A 31 7.82 8.37 6.76
N LYS A 32 8.17 7.14 7.13
CA LYS A 32 9.34 6.80 7.94
C LYS A 32 10.13 5.70 7.21
N PRO A 33 11.47 5.71 7.24
CA PRO A 33 12.30 4.70 6.56
C PRO A 33 11.94 3.25 6.94
N GLU A 34 11.52 3.00 8.18
CA GLU A 34 11.08 1.68 8.65
C GLU A 34 9.90 1.10 7.84
N PHE A 35 9.04 1.95 7.27
CA PHE A 35 7.92 1.52 6.44
C PHE A 35 8.40 0.91 5.12
N ALA A 36 9.47 1.45 4.53
CA ALA A 36 10.10 0.88 3.34
C ALA A 36 10.69 -0.51 3.64
N GLY A 37 11.29 -0.68 4.81
CA GLY A 37 11.78 -1.98 5.28
C GLY A 37 10.66 -3.02 5.40
N LYS A 38 9.52 -2.66 5.98
CA LYS A 38 8.34 -3.54 6.10
C LYS A 38 7.79 -3.91 4.72
N LEU A 39 7.64 -2.95 3.82
CA LEU A 39 7.16 -3.20 2.46
C LEU A 39 8.12 -4.10 1.65
N ASN A 40 9.43 -3.89 1.80
CA ASN A 40 10.45 -4.73 1.18
C ASN A 40 10.40 -6.19 1.66
N PHE A 41 10.17 -6.37 2.95
CA PHE A 41 9.94 -7.70 3.53
C PHE A 41 8.75 -8.38 2.85
N TYR A 42 7.63 -7.68 2.67
CA TYR A 42 6.46 -8.22 1.99
C TYR A 42 6.69 -8.55 0.52
N VAL A 43 7.29 -7.63 -0.24
CA VAL A 43 7.65 -7.87 -1.65
C VAL A 43 8.53 -9.10 -1.77
N THR A 44 9.53 -9.24 -0.89
CA THR A 44 10.41 -10.43 -0.85
C THR A 44 9.65 -11.71 -0.54
N ALA A 45 8.73 -11.66 0.42
CA ALA A 45 7.91 -12.82 0.79
C ALA A 45 7.01 -13.26 -0.37
N VAL A 46 6.35 -12.34 -1.07
CA VAL A 46 5.51 -12.65 -2.23
C VAL A 46 6.34 -13.24 -3.38
N ASN A 47 7.51 -12.63 -3.67
CA ASN A 47 8.42 -13.14 -4.69
C ASN A 47 8.93 -14.56 -4.40
N LYS A 48 9.10 -14.94 -3.13
CA LYS A 48 9.58 -16.27 -2.75
C LYS A 48 8.49 -17.33 -2.64
N ASN A 49 7.27 -16.96 -2.23
CA ASN A 49 6.25 -17.92 -1.84
C ASN A 49 5.05 -17.99 -2.81
N MET A 50 4.82 -16.97 -3.64
CA MET A 50 3.62 -16.88 -4.49
C MET A 50 3.93 -16.69 -5.98
N LYS A 51 5.00 -15.97 -6.28
CA LYS A 51 5.43 -15.68 -7.65
C LYS A 51 5.84 -16.98 -8.37
N SER A 52 5.30 -17.22 -9.55
CA SER A 52 5.76 -18.27 -10.46
C SER A 52 6.96 -17.81 -11.29
N GLU A 53 7.56 -18.71 -12.07
CA GLU A 53 8.65 -18.34 -12.99
C GLU A 53 8.18 -17.41 -14.12
N GLN A 54 6.89 -17.44 -14.47
CA GLN A 54 6.30 -16.63 -15.54
C GLN A 54 5.93 -15.21 -15.08
N ASP A 55 5.82 -15.01 -13.77
CA ASP A 55 5.52 -13.71 -13.21
C ASP A 55 6.76 -12.83 -13.18
N ASN A 56 6.57 -11.52 -13.37
CA ASN A 56 7.56 -10.48 -13.16
C ASN A 56 7.75 -10.18 -11.66
N GLN A 57 8.75 -9.36 -11.35
CA GLN A 57 9.06 -8.95 -9.97
C GLN A 57 7.85 -8.25 -9.33
N THR A 58 7.52 -8.64 -8.10
CA THR A 58 6.45 -8.01 -7.31
C THR A 58 6.77 -6.54 -7.07
N ILE A 59 5.78 -5.67 -7.26
CA ILE A 59 5.86 -4.23 -7.03
C ILE A 59 5.35 -3.89 -5.64
N GLY A 60 6.09 -3.08 -4.89
CA GLY A 60 5.65 -2.53 -3.61
C GLY A 60 5.18 -1.07 -3.76
N ILE A 61 4.02 -0.75 -3.22
CA ILE A 61 3.52 0.63 -3.15
C ILE A 61 3.25 0.98 -1.69
N LEU A 62 3.94 1.99 -1.17
CA LEU A 62 3.65 2.56 0.15
C LEU A 62 2.86 3.85 -0.03
N ILE A 63 1.69 3.94 0.58
CA ILE A 63 0.83 5.12 0.54
C ILE A 63 0.85 5.77 1.94
N CYS A 64 1.39 6.99 2.04
CA CYS A 64 1.51 7.75 3.30
C CYS A 64 0.73 9.06 3.25
N LYS A 65 0.39 9.62 4.42
CA LYS A 65 -0.31 10.92 4.52
C LYS A 65 0.52 12.06 3.95
N ASP A 66 1.83 11.95 4.09
CA ASP A 66 2.81 12.92 3.60
C ASP A 66 4.18 12.23 3.46
N LYS A 67 5.07 12.81 2.66
CA LYS A 67 6.45 12.35 2.56
C LYS A 67 7.40 13.53 2.40
N ASP A 68 8.57 13.43 3.01
CA ASP A 68 9.71 14.25 2.65
C ASP A 68 10.41 13.54 1.49
N ASP A 69 10.54 14.23 0.35
CA ASP A 69 11.06 13.64 -0.87
C ASP A 69 12.52 13.19 -0.72
N VAL A 70 13.33 13.95 0.04
CA VAL A 70 14.73 13.64 0.28
C VAL A 70 14.84 12.40 1.15
N VAL A 71 14.09 12.34 2.25
CA VAL A 71 14.10 11.16 3.15
C VAL A 71 13.59 9.92 2.43
N ALA A 72 12.57 10.07 1.56
CA ALA A 72 12.06 8.98 0.75
C ALA A 72 13.09 8.49 -0.27
N GLU A 73 13.77 9.39 -0.97
CA GLU A 73 14.83 9.05 -1.93
C GLU A 73 15.98 8.30 -1.25
N TYR A 74 16.51 8.81 -0.14
CA TYR A 74 17.57 8.14 0.64
C TYR A 74 17.15 6.77 1.15
N ALA A 75 15.87 6.57 1.50
CA ALA A 75 15.38 5.28 1.96
C ALA A 75 15.25 4.25 0.82
N LEU A 76 15.08 4.70 -0.43
CA LEU A 76 14.87 3.85 -1.59
C LEU A 76 16.15 3.60 -2.41
N ASP A 77 17.17 4.45 -2.30
CA ASP A 77 18.35 4.47 -3.20
C ASP A 77 19.07 3.11 -3.32
N ASP A 78 19.26 2.40 -2.20
CA ASP A 78 19.91 1.08 -2.16
C ASP A 78 18.92 -0.11 -2.22
N MET A 79 17.63 0.15 -2.46
CA MET A 79 16.62 -0.92 -2.50
C MET A 79 16.58 -1.60 -3.85
N SER A 80 16.98 -2.87 -3.89
CA SER A 80 16.93 -3.70 -5.10
C SER A 80 15.52 -4.06 -5.60
N GLN A 81 14.49 -3.92 -4.76
CA GLN A 81 13.11 -4.27 -5.09
C GLN A 81 12.38 -3.05 -5.67
N PRO A 82 11.45 -3.25 -6.64
CA PRO A 82 10.70 -2.15 -7.24
C PRO A 82 9.65 -1.63 -6.24
N ILE A 83 10.04 -0.63 -5.44
CA ILE A 83 9.22 -0.04 -4.39
C ILE A 83 9.01 1.45 -4.68
N GLY A 84 7.76 1.89 -4.66
CA GLY A 84 7.37 3.29 -4.79
C GLY A 84 6.68 3.81 -3.53
N ILE A 85 6.91 5.09 -3.21
CA ILE A 85 6.23 5.79 -2.11
C ILE A 85 5.35 6.89 -2.70
N ALA A 86 4.05 6.82 -2.43
CA ALA A 86 3.05 7.80 -2.85
C ALA A 86 2.44 8.51 -1.64
N LYS A 87 2.06 9.78 -1.84
CA LYS A 87 1.25 10.54 -0.90
C LYS A 87 -0.21 10.48 -1.35
N TYR A 88 -1.16 10.35 -0.41
CA TYR A 88 -2.57 10.55 -0.72
C TYR A 88 -3.07 11.92 -0.26
N GLU A 89 -4.00 12.50 -1.02
CA GLU A 89 -4.69 13.74 -0.66
C GLU A 89 -6.11 13.42 -0.19
N LEU A 90 -6.38 13.52 1.13
CA LEU A 90 -7.71 13.30 1.72
C LEU A 90 -8.79 14.26 1.20
N THR A 91 -8.40 15.46 0.76
CA THR A 91 -9.31 16.60 0.60
C THR A 91 -9.74 16.91 -0.82
N LYS A 92 -9.19 16.25 -1.85
CA LYS A 92 -9.56 16.52 -3.26
C LYS A 92 -10.47 15.46 -3.91
N VAL A 93 -10.72 14.33 -3.26
CA VAL A 93 -11.48 13.22 -3.86
C VAL A 93 -13.00 13.42 -3.73
N LEU A 94 -13.45 14.12 -2.69
CA LEU A 94 -14.84 14.58 -2.62
C LEU A 94 -14.96 15.88 -3.41
N ARG A 95 -15.08 15.78 -4.74
CA ARG A 95 -15.68 16.89 -5.51
C ARG A 95 -16.98 17.29 -4.80
N GLU A 96 -17.27 18.58 -4.70
CA GLU A 96 -18.53 19.07 -4.11
C GLU A 96 -19.76 18.35 -4.69
N GLU A 97 -19.65 17.93 -5.95
CA GLU A 97 -20.60 17.09 -6.68
C GLU A 97 -20.96 15.77 -5.94
N PHE A 98 -20.00 15.12 -5.28
CA PHE A 98 -20.20 13.85 -4.57
C PHE A 98 -20.74 13.99 -3.13
N LYS A 99 -20.71 15.18 -2.53
CA LYS A 99 -21.33 15.41 -1.21
C LYS A 99 -22.85 15.14 -1.24
N SER A 100 -23.47 15.34 -2.39
CA SER A 100 -24.92 15.18 -2.57
C SER A 100 -25.37 13.71 -2.74
N SER A 101 -24.43 12.81 -3.01
CA SER A 101 -24.71 11.40 -3.37
C SER A 101 -24.08 10.39 -2.41
N LEU A 102 -23.34 10.84 -1.40
CA LEU A 102 -22.84 9.99 -0.33
C LEU A 102 -23.79 10.07 0.86
N PRO A 103 -24.18 8.93 1.44
CA PRO A 103 -24.96 8.92 2.67
C PRO A 103 -24.18 9.61 3.78
N THR A 104 -24.90 10.30 4.64
CA THR A 104 -24.38 10.92 5.86
C THR A 104 -23.85 9.85 6.82
N ILE A 105 -22.99 10.27 7.75
CA ILE A 105 -22.46 9.37 8.80
C ILE A 105 -23.62 8.69 9.56
N GLU A 106 -24.69 9.43 9.82
CA GLU A 106 -25.90 8.94 10.50
C GLU A 106 -26.66 7.89 9.66
N GLU A 107 -26.74 8.06 8.35
CA GLU A 107 -27.35 7.05 7.45
C GLU A 107 -26.53 5.76 7.38
N ILE A 108 -25.19 5.87 7.34
CA ILE A 108 -24.29 4.70 7.36
C ILE A 108 -24.41 3.94 8.68
N GLU A 109 -24.49 4.63 9.81
CA GLU A 109 -24.64 4.02 11.13
C GLU A 109 -25.98 3.28 11.30
N ASN A 110 -27.06 3.83 10.72
CA ASN A 110 -28.38 3.19 10.73
C ASN A 110 -28.43 1.92 9.85
N GLU A 111 -27.76 1.89 8.70
CA GLU A 111 -27.70 0.67 7.86
C GLU A 111 -26.82 -0.45 8.44
N LEU A 112 -25.83 -0.10 9.26
CA LEU A 112 -24.94 -1.08 9.91
C LEU A 112 -25.51 -1.67 11.21
N SER A 113 -26.64 -1.13 11.68
CA SER A 113 -27.32 -1.57 12.91
C SER A 113 -28.56 -2.43 12.67
N GLU A 114 -28.88 -2.75 11.41
CA GLU A 114 -29.79 -3.83 10.98
C GLU A 114 -29.04 -5.15 10.76
#